data_AF-A0A7R9QY90-F1
#
_entry.id   AF-A0A7R9QY90-F1
#
_cell.length_a   1.000
_cell.length_b   1.000
_cell.length_c   1.000
_cell.angle_alpha   90.00
_cell.angle_beta   90.00
_cell.angle_gamma   90.00
#
_symmetry.space_group_name_H-M   'P 1'
#
loop_
_entity.id
_entity.type
_entity.pdbx_description
1 polymer ?
#
loop_
_entity_poly.entity_id
_entity_poly.type
_entity_poly.pdbx_seq_one_letter_code
_entity_poly.pdbx_strand_id
1 'polypeptide(L)'
;MKGYYECLRTEAQAKGISITMLCPGPVFSRILENAMSGKKDGQHSVVTHSKDNKRLDTNRCAHLMATAIANSLDETEVWSSWLRHWTYCLAVYCVVLGVTLSPTQCLRFHLQPNTKRCLKEEMRKDVLVTGEYELSPAPGQRTDLAVTDSKGHTAFARENLDRGKFAVTSDEDDIFDFCFVSYLQTGHQTGPEREVHLEMKHGVEA
;
A
#
# COMPACT_ATOMS: atom_id res chain seq x y z
N MET A 1 -3.68 -16.05 26.79
CA MET A 1 -3.74 -17.53 26.58
C MET A 1 -3.29 -18.00 25.20
N LYS A 2 -3.25 -17.16 24.15
CA LYS A 2 -2.89 -17.60 22.78
C LYS A 2 -1.52 -18.31 22.67
N GLY A 3 -0.47 -17.82 23.34
CA GLY A 3 0.89 -18.35 23.17
C GLY A 3 1.14 -19.82 23.57
N TYR A 4 0.39 -20.39 24.52
CA TYR A 4 0.57 -21.81 24.91
C TYR A 4 -0.07 -22.78 23.91
N TYR A 5 -1.18 -22.39 23.28
CA TYR A 5 -1.95 -23.25 22.38
C TYR A 5 -1.41 -23.26 20.95
N GLU A 6 -0.65 -22.24 20.52
CA GLU A 6 0.03 -22.23 19.20
C GLU A 6 1.11 -23.31 19.07
N CYS A 7 1.87 -23.56 20.14
CA CYS A 7 2.84 -24.66 20.18
C CYS A 7 2.14 -26.02 20.03
N LEU A 8 1.02 -26.21 20.73
CA LEU A 8 0.21 -27.43 20.68
C LEU A 8 -0.38 -27.67 19.28
N ARG A 9 -0.86 -26.61 18.63
CA ARG A 9 -1.40 -26.64 17.27
C ARG A 9 -0.35 -27.08 16.25
N THR A 10 0.86 -26.55 16.36
CA THR A 10 1.98 -26.92 15.47
C THR A 10 2.39 -28.38 15.65
N GLU A 11 2.41 -28.88 16.90
CA GLU A 11 2.76 -30.28 17.20
C GLU A 11 1.67 -31.27 16.77
N ALA A 12 0.40 -30.92 16.98
CA ALA A 12 -0.75 -31.76 16.65
C ALA A 12 -1.01 -31.86 15.14
N GLN A 13 -0.74 -30.79 14.39
CA GLN A 13 -0.85 -30.79 12.94
C GLN A 13 0.13 -31.79 12.29
N ALA A 14 1.33 -31.94 12.84
CA ALA A 14 2.30 -32.96 12.40
C ALA A 14 1.80 -34.40 12.63
N LYS A 15 0.84 -34.60 13.53
CA LYS A 15 0.17 -35.87 13.82
C LYS A 15 -1.20 -36.01 13.13
N GLY A 16 -1.55 -35.08 12.24
CA GLY A 16 -2.81 -35.09 11.48
C GLY A 16 -4.05 -34.66 12.28
N ILE A 17 -3.86 -34.00 13.43
CA ILE A 17 -4.96 -33.55 14.29
C ILE A 17 -5.17 -32.04 14.06
N SER A 18 -6.38 -31.66 13.64
CA SER A 18 -6.79 -30.26 13.51
C SER A 18 -7.28 -29.73 14.86
N ILE A 19 -6.67 -28.64 15.34
CA ILE A 19 -7.04 -27.96 16.58
C ILE A 19 -7.64 -26.59 16.23
N THR A 20 -8.91 -26.39 16.60
CA THR A 20 -9.63 -25.13 16.45
C THR A 20 -9.69 -24.38 17.78
N MET A 21 -9.14 -23.16 17.83
CA MET A 21 -9.20 -22.31 19.01
C MET A 21 -10.49 -21.49 19.02
N LEU A 22 -11.37 -21.81 19.98
CA LEU A 22 -12.67 -21.14 20.16
C LEU A 22 -12.57 -20.09 21.27
N CYS A 23 -12.81 -18.82 20.94
CA CYS A 23 -12.85 -17.72 21.90
C CYS A 23 -14.28 -17.14 21.98
N PRO A 24 -15.17 -17.71 22.81
CA PRO A 24 -16.49 -17.13 23.02
C PRO A 24 -16.42 -15.84 23.83
N GLY A 25 -17.16 -14.83 23.36
CA GLY A 25 -17.47 -13.64 24.18
C GLY A 25 -18.46 -13.95 25.30
N PRO A 26 -19.03 -12.92 25.96
CA PRO A 26 -20.02 -13.10 27.00
C PRO A 26 -21.25 -13.88 26.49
N VAL A 27 -21.36 -15.15 26.87
CA VAL A 27 -22.49 -16.02 26.51
C VAL A 27 -23.50 -16.05 27.66
N PHE A 28 -24.78 -16.04 27.32
CA PHE A 28 -25.82 -16.37 28.28
C PHE A 28 -25.69 -17.84 28.70
N SER A 29 -25.78 -18.12 29.99
CA SER A 29 -25.84 -19.50 30.49
C SER A 29 -26.80 -19.57 31.69
N ARG A 30 -27.51 -20.69 31.78
CA ARG A 30 -28.46 -20.99 32.87
C ARG A 30 -27.78 -21.65 34.07
N ILE A 31 -26.45 -21.67 34.11
CA ILE A 31 -25.70 -22.42 35.13
C ILE A 31 -25.92 -21.86 36.54
N LEU A 32 -26.26 -20.58 36.66
CA LEU A 32 -26.56 -19.94 37.94
C LEU A 32 -27.96 -20.24 38.46
N GLU A 33 -28.86 -20.81 37.65
CA GLU A 33 -30.23 -21.16 38.09
C GLU A 33 -30.22 -22.32 39.10
N ASN A 34 -29.22 -23.21 39.02
CA ASN A 34 -29.06 -24.39 39.88
C ASN A 34 -27.79 -24.34 40.74
N ALA A 35 -27.08 -23.21 40.78
CA ALA A 35 -25.84 -23.08 41.55
C ALA A 35 -26.15 -22.95 43.05
N MET A 36 -25.57 -23.82 43.88
CA MET A 36 -25.63 -23.69 45.33
C MET A 36 -24.87 -22.45 45.77
N SER A 37 -25.59 -21.46 46.29
CA SER A 37 -24.99 -20.29 46.93
C SER A 37 -24.72 -20.61 48.40
N GLY A 38 -23.53 -20.27 48.92
CA GLY A 38 -23.10 -20.56 50.29
C GLY A 38 -23.85 -19.84 51.41
N LYS A 39 -25.08 -19.37 51.17
CA LYS A 39 -25.97 -18.77 52.18
C LYS A 39 -26.67 -19.87 52.98
N LYS A 40 -26.62 -19.76 54.31
CA LYS A 40 -27.03 -20.80 55.27
C LYS A 40 -28.53 -20.96 55.54
N ASP A 41 -29.41 -20.30 54.80
CA ASP A 41 -30.85 -20.40 55.05
C ASP A 41 -31.59 -20.67 53.75
N GLY A 42 -31.80 -21.96 53.42
CA GLY A 42 -32.89 -22.55 52.59
C GLY A 42 -33.45 -21.82 51.36
N GLN A 43 -32.83 -20.75 50.89
CA GLN A 43 -33.39 -19.81 49.94
C GLN A 43 -32.58 -19.96 48.67
N HIS A 44 -33.17 -20.70 47.73
CA HIS A 44 -32.73 -20.74 46.34
C HIS A 44 -32.78 -19.31 45.83
N SER A 45 -31.66 -18.59 45.95
CA SER A 45 -31.51 -17.28 45.34
C SER A 45 -31.39 -17.55 43.86
N VAL A 46 -32.50 -17.55 43.15
CA VAL A 46 -32.53 -17.67 41.69
C VAL A 46 -31.87 -16.40 41.15
N VAL A 47 -30.54 -16.44 41.01
CA VAL A 47 -29.77 -15.36 40.39
C VAL A 47 -29.99 -15.51 38.88
N THR A 48 -31.13 -15.01 38.41
CA THR A 48 -31.38 -14.91 36.98
C THR A 48 -30.50 -13.81 36.43
N HIS A 49 -29.63 -14.14 35.46
CA HIS A 49 -28.97 -13.10 34.68
C HIS A 49 -30.04 -12.21 34.03
N SER A 50 -29.94 -10.89 34.22
CA SER A 50 -30.74 -9.93 33.46
C SER A 50 -30.60 -10.25 31.97
N LYS A 51 -31.71 -10.20 31.23
CA LYS A 51 -31.75 -10.33 29.76
C LYS A 51 -31.08 -9.10 29.13
N ASP A 52 -29.79 -8.95 29.35
CA ASP A 52 -28.99 -7.90 28.76
C ASP A 52 -28.72 -8.32 27.31
N ASN A 53 -29.32 -7.61 26.36
CA ASN A 53 -29.29 -7.91 24.92
C ASN A 53 -27.88 -7.91 24.29
N LYS A 54 -26.83 -7.63 25.09
CA LYS A 54 -25.43 -7.63 24.65
C LYS A 54 -24.76 -9.01 24.70
N ARG A 55 -25.33 -10.01 25.39
CA ARG A 55 -24.77 -11.38 25.49
C ARG A 55 -25.22 -12.26 24.33
N LEU A 56 -24.35 -13.18 23.90
CA LEU A 56 -24.69 -14.16 22.87
C LEU A 56 -25.52 -15.31 23.46
N ASP A 57 -26.53 -15.79 22.74
CA ASP A 57 -27.31 -16.96 23.15
C ASP A 57 -26.47 -18.25 23.11
N THR A 58 -26.74 -19.18 24.04
CA THR A 58 -26.01 -20.46 24.15
C THR A 58 -26.15 -21.33 22.90
N ASN A 59 -27.35 -21.41 22.31
CA ASN A 59 -27.61 -22.23 21.13
C ASN A 59 -26.82 -21.70 19.93
N ARG A 60 -26.87 -20.36 19.75
CA ARG A 60 -26.13 -19.69 18.68
C ARG A 60 -24.62 -19.85 18.86
N CYS A 61 -24.11 -19.76 20.08
CA CYS A 61 -22.70 -19.98 20.38
C CYS A 61 -22.28 -21.41 20.02
N ALA A 62 -23.04 -22.42 20.48
CA ALA A 62 -22.76 -23.83 20.21
C ALA A 62 -22.79 -24.16 18.71
N HIS A 63 -23.75 -23.61 17.97
CA HIS A 63 -23.83 -23.79 16.53
C HIS A 63 -22.60 -23.19 15.81
N LEU A 64 -22.19 -21.97 16.16
CA LEU A 64 -21.01 -21.34 15.57
C LEU A 64 -19.72 -22.10 15.87
N MET A 65 -19.58 -22.63 17.09
CA MET A 65 -18.46 -23.49 17.48
C MET A 65 -18.43 -24.79 16.66
N ALA A 66 -19.58 -25.45 16.51
CA ALA A 66 -19.69 -26.67 15.70
C ALA A 66 -19.35 -26.42 14.22
N THR A 67 -19.84 -25.32 13.65
CA THR A 67 -19.52 -24.93 12.27
C THR A 67 -18.04 -24.60 12.11
N ALA A 68 -17.41 -23.97 13.10
CA ALA A 68 -15.97 -23.70 13.08
C ALA A 68 -15.13 -24.99 13.09
N ILE A 69 -15.51 -25.96 13.93
CA ILE A 69 -14.86 -27.28 13.99
C ILE A 69 -15.05 -28.05 12.68
N ALA A 70 -16.27 -28.05 12.13
CA ALA A 70 -16.59 -28.76 10.89
C ALA A 70 -15.83 -28.20 9.66
N ASN A 71 -15.48 -26.91 9.67
CA ASN A 71 -14.72 -26.25 8.60
C ASN A 71 -13.21 -26.13 8.91
N SER A 72 -12.73 -26.76 9.99
CA SER A 72 -11.32 -26.70 10.41
C SER A 72 -10.78 -25.27 10.48
N LEU A 73 -11.54 -24.34 11.04
CA LEU A 73 -11.09 -22.96 11.24
C LEU A 73 -10.08 -22.89 12.38
N ASP A 74 -9.03 -22.09 12.20
CA ASP A 74 -7.89 -22.04 13.11
C ASP A 74 -8.18 -21.23 14.39
N GLU A 75 -8.69 -20.01 14.22
CA GLU A 75 -9.14 -19.14 15.31
C GLU A 75 -10.53 -18.60 15.00
N THR A 76 -11.48 -18.75 15.93
CA THR A 76 -12.81 -18.12 15.78
C THR A 76 -13.22 -17.36 17.04
N GLU A 77 -13.46 -16.07 16.85
CA GLU A 77 -13.99 -15.17 17.89
C GLU A 77 -15.52 -15.05 17.76
N VAL A 78 -16.21 -15.67 18.71
CA VAL A 78 -17.66 -15.78 18.72
C VAL A 78 -18.25 -14.61 19.52
N TRP A 79 -18.31 -13.44 18.86
CA TRP A 79 -18.92 -12.19 19.36
C TRP A 79 -20.22 -11.84 18.63
N SER A 80 -21.05 -11.00 19.27
CA SER A 80 -22.31 -10.51 18.70
C SER A 80 -22.07 -9.80 17.36
N SER A 81 -22.88 -10.14 16.35
CA SER A 81 -22.61 -9.95 14.92
C SER A 81 -22.44 -8.51 14.42
N TRP A 82 -22.65 -7.51 15.27
CA TRP A 82 -22.63 -6.09 14.90
C TRP A 82 -21.21 -5.55 14.70
N LEU A 83 -20.21 -6.12 15.38
CA LEU A 83 -18.82 -5.64 15.33
C LEU A 83 -18.05 -6.15 14.10
N ARG A 84 -18.51 -7.23 13.46
CA ARG A 84 -17.83 -7.86 12.32
C ARG A 84 -18.16 -7.20 10.97
N HIS A 85 -19.36 -6.65 10.84
CA HIS A 85 -19.77 -5.94 9.62
C HIS A 85 -19.09 -4.57 9.51
N TRP A 86 -18.95 -3.86 10.64
CA TRP A 86 -18.31 -2.55 10.67
C TRP A 86 -16.82 -2.61 10.30
N THR A 87 -16.09 -3.60 10.81
CA THR A 87 -14.67 -3.79 10.50
C THR A 87 -14.45 -4.21 9.05
N TYR A 88 -15.32 -5.07 8.49
CA TYR A 88 -15.23 -5.48 7.09
C TYR A 88 -15.50 -4.33 6.12
N CYS A 89 -16.53 -3.51 6.39
CA CYS A 89 -16.81 -2.32 5.59
C CYS A 89 -15.67 -1.29 5.63
N LEU A 90 -15.06 -1.06 6.80
CA LEU A 90 -13.91 -0.17 6.93
C LEU A 90 -12.69 -0.69 6.16
N ALA A 91 -12.41 -1.99 6.23
CA ALA A 91 -11.30 -2.58 5.49
C ALA A 91 -11.48 -2.45 3.97
N VAL A 92 -12.67 -2.75 3.45
CA VAL A 92 -13.00 -2.60 2.02
C VAL A 92 -12.90 -1.12 1.59
N TYR A 93 -13.40 -0.19 2.40
CA TYR A 93 -13.33 1.24 2.12
C TYR A 93 -11.88 1.73 2.02
N CYS A 94 -11.01 1.34 2.96
CA CYS A 94 -9.59 1.69 2.93
C CYS A 94 -8.86 1.16 1.69
N VAL A 95 -9.17 -0.06 1.25
CA VAL A 95 -8.57 -0.65 0.04
C VAL A 95 -9.00 0.10 -1.21
N VAL A 96 -10.29 0.42 -1.35
CA VAL A 96 -10.81 1.19 -2.50
C VAL A 96 -10.18 2.59 -2.56
N LEU A 97 -10.09 3.27 -1.41
CA LEU A 97 -9.44 4.59 -1.32
C LEU A 97 -7.97 4.55 -1.74
N GLY A 98 -7.21 3.54 -1.28
CA GLY A 98 -5.80 3.38 -1.63
C GLY A 98 -5.58 3.19 -3.14
N VAL A 99 -6.45 2.44 -3.81
CA VAL A 99 -6.35 2.20 -5.26
C VAL A 99 -6.64 3.46 -6.07
N THR A 100 -7.58 4.31 -5.61
CA THR A 100 -7.94 5.54 -6.33
C THR A 100 -6.94 6.69 -6.18
N LEU A 101 -6.01 6.60 -5.22
CA LEU A 101 -5.07 7.67 -4.88
C LEU A 101 -3.64 7.41 -5.36
N SER A 102 -3.40 6.38 -6.19
CA SER A 102 -2.05 6.10 -6.66
C SER A 102 -1.51 7.26 -7.52
N PRO A 103 -0.35 7.86 -7.17
CA PRO A 103 0.27 8.87 -8.01
C PRO A 103 0.67 8.24 -9.35
N THR A 104 0.38 8.96 -10.45
CA THR A 104 0.78 8.58 -11.80
C THR A 104 2.29 8.39 -11.87
N GLN A 105 2.75 7.31 -12.51
CA GLN A 105 4.17 7.01 -12.68
C GLN A 105 4.79 8.02 -13.66
N CYS A 106 5.49 9.01 -13.12
CA CYS A 106 6.31 9.93 -13.91
C CYS A 106 7.76 9.87 -13.42
N LEU A 107 8.72 10.05 -14.31
CA LEU A 107 10.13 10.07 -13.94
C LEU A 107 10.44 11.40 -13.25
N ARG A 108 10.68 11.35 -11.94
CA ARG A 108 11.18 12.49 -11.17
C ARG A 108 12.54 12.19 -10.62
N PHE A 109 13.47 13.11 -10.83
CA PHE A 109 14.81 12.99 -10.27
C PHE A 109 15.30 14.35 -9.79
N HIS A 110 16.20 14.30 -8.81
CA HIS A 110 16.79 15.50 -8.25
C HIS A 110 18.10 15.83 -8.97
N LEU A 111 18.30 17.12 -9.24
CA LEU A 111 19.44 17.67 -9.95
C LEU A 111 20.16 18.68 -9.06
N GLN A 112 21.37 18.33 -8.65
CA GLN A 112 22.23 19.20 -7.85
C GLN A 112 22.83 20.33 -8.71
N PRO A 113 23.19 21.48 -8.12
CA PRO A 113 23.87 22.56 -8.83
C PRO A 113 25.20 22.08 -9.46
N ASN A 114 25.53 22.56 -10.65
CA ASN A 114 26.76 22.21 -11.39
C ASN A 114 26.90 20.70 -11.68
N THR A 115 25.78 19.99 -11.80
CA THR A 115 25.76 18.56 -12.17
C THR A 115 25.02 18.31 -13.46
N LYS A 116 25.35 17.19 -14.12
CA LYS A 116 24.57 16.63 -15.23
C LYS A 116 23.91 15.33 -14.82
N ARG A 117 22.66 15.13 -15.22
CA ARG A 117 21.95 13.85 -15.13
C ARG A 117 21.38 13.52 -16.49
N CYS A 118 21.57 12.28 -16.94
CA CYS A 118 21.15 11.84 -18.26
C CYS A 118 20.28 10.59 -18.15
N LEU A 119 19.22 10.53 -18.96
CA LEU A 119 18.44 9.34 -19.22
C LEU A 119 18.89 8.77 -20.56
N LYS A 120 19.25 7.48 -20.60
CA LYS A 120 19.60 6.78 -21.83
C LYS A 120 18.39 6.04 -22.36
N GLU A 121 18.03 6.28 -23.61
CA GLU A 121 16.90 5.62 -24.27
C GLU A 121 17.36 5.00 -25.60
N GLU A 122 16.97 3.75 -25.87
CA GLU A 122 17.24 3.09 -27.14
C GLU A 122 16.10 3.41 -28.11
N MET A 123 16.42 4.13 -29.20
CA MET A 123 15.45 4.53 -30.21
C MET A 123 15.69 3.73 -31.50
N ARG A 124 14.63 3.10 -32.01
CA ARG A 124 14.65 2.50 -33.34
C ARG A 124 14.52 3.56 -34.43
N LYS A 125 14.98 3.23 -35.63
CA LYS A 125 14.82 4.04 -36.83
C LYS A 125 13.35 4.43 -37.05
N ASP A 126 13.14 5.68 -37.43
CA ASP A 126 11.86 6.32 -37.74
C ASP A 126 10.89 6.38 -36.53
N VAL A 127 11.37 6.15 -35.30
CA VAL A 127 10.55 6.31 -34.09
C VAL A 127 10.59 7.76 -33.62
N LEU A 128 9.41 8.34 -33.42
CA LEU A 128 9.22 9.64 -32.80
C LEU A 128 9.12 9.50 -31.28
N VAL A 129 9.98 10.18 -30.54
CA VAL A 129 9.86 10.33 -29.09
C VAL A 129 9.43 11.75 -28.77
N THR A 130 8.30 11.87 -28.08
CA THR A 130 7.81 13.15 -27.57
C THR A 130 7.96 13.18 -26.05
N GLY A 131 8.32 14.32 -25.49
CA GLY A 131 8.44 14.45 -24.04
C GLY A 131 8.03 15.81 -23.53
N GLU A 132 7.53 15.84 -22.30
CA GLU A 132 7.19 17.04 -21.55
C GLU A 132 8.09 17.12 -20.32
N TYR A 133 8.63 18.30 -20.05
CA TYR A 133 9.47 18.55 -18.88
C TYR A 133 8.95 19.73 -18.07
N GLU A 134 9.06 19.61 -16.75
CA GLU A 134 8.69 20.64 -15.79
C GLU A 134 9.69 20.65 -14.63
N LEU A 135 10.23 21.82 -14.33
CA LEU A 135 11.32 21.98 -13.37
C LEU A 135 10.82 22.76 -12.17
N SER A 136 11.24 22.37 -10.96
CA SER A 136 10.94 23.14 -9.75
C SER A 136 11.66 24.50 -9.77
N PRO A 137 11.06 25.57 -9.23
CA PRO A 137 11.69 26.89 -9.18
C PRO A 137 12.99 26.86 -8.37
N ALA A 138 14.09 27.30 -8.98
CA ALA A 138 15.41 27.34 -8.38
C ALA A 138 16.10 28.69 -8.67
N PRO A 139 16.00 29.69 -7.79
CA PRO A 139 16.54 31.02 -8.03
C PRO A 139 18.07 30.99 -8.14
N GLY A 140 18.61 31.68 -9.16
CA GLY A 140 20.06 31.76 -9.40
C GLY A 140 20.67 30.52 -10.05
N GLN A 141 19.85 29.57 -10.52
CA GLN A 141 20.29 28.35 -11.20
C GLN A 141 19.68 28.29 -12.60
N ARG A 142 20.52 28.07 -13.62
CA ARG A 142 20.10 27.82 -15.00
C ARG A 142 20.18 26.33 -15.29
N THR A 143 19.32 25.78 -16.13
CA THR A 143 19.50 24.41 -16.61
C THR A 143 19.13 24.29 -18.06
N ASP A 144 19.92 23.49 -18.75
CA ASP A 144 19.83 23.25 -20.17
C ASP A 144 19.56 21.76 -20.42
N LEU A 145 18.89 21.46 -21.53
CA LEU A 145 18.59 20.10 -22.01
C LEU A 145 19.36 19.90 -23.31
N ALA A 146 20.13 18.83 -23.37
CA ALA A 146 20.77 18.36 -24.59
C ALA A 146 20.40 16.90 -24.81
N VAL A 147 19.95 16.59 -26.01
CA VAL A 147 19.67 15.23 -26.49
C VAL A 147 20.76 14.88 -27.48
N THR A 148 21.58 13.90 -27.12
CA THR A 148 22.75 13.51 -27.90
C THR A 148 22.69 12.03 -28.26
N ASP A 149 23.06 11.71 -29.48
CA ASP A 149 23.25 10.34 -29.95
C ASP A 149 24.51 9.69 -29.37
N SER A 150 24.69 8.37 -29.51
CA SER A 150 25.87 7.62 -29.07
C SER A 150 27.17 8.12 -29.73
N LYS A 151 27.07 8.67 -30.94
CA LYS A 151 28.16 9.30 -31.71
C LYS A 151 28.53 10.69 -31.19
N GLY A 152 27.78 11.24 -30.23
CA GLY A 152 27.99 12.57 -29.66
C GLY A 152 27.40 13.71 -30.50
N HIS A 153 26.59 13.39 -31.52
CA HIS A 153 25.85 14.40 -32.27
C HIS A 153 24.63 14.88 -31.49
N THR A 154 24.46 16.19 -31.41
CA THR A 154 23.32 16.81 -30.72
C THR A 154 22.10 16.86 -31.63
N ALA A 155 21.09 16.03 -31.35
CA ALA A 155 19.83 16.01 -32.09
C ALA A 155 18.91 17.17 -31.66
N PHE A 156 18.95 17.55 -30.38
CA PHE A 156 18.15 18.64 -29.83
C PHE A 156 18.89 19.31 -28.68
N ALA A 157 18.86 20.64 -28.62
CA ALA A 157 19.39 21.40 -27.50
C ALA A 157 18.49 22.57 -27.16
N ARG A 158 18.27 22.80 -25.86
CA ARG A 158 17.50 23.92 -25.38
C ARG A 158 18.07 24.47 -24.08
N GLU A 159 18.23 25.79 -24.06
CA GLU A 159 18.79 26.54 -22.95
C GLU A 159 17.71 27.16 -22.07
N ASN A 160 18.04 27.43 -20.80
CA ASN A 160 17.14 28.10 -19.83
C ASN A 160 15.76 27.43 -19.77
N LEU A 161 15.74 26.18 -19.31
CA LEU A 161 14.51 25.42 -19.17
C LEU A 161 13.74 25.80 -17.90
N ASP A 162 12.44 26.01 -18.07
CA ASP A 162 11.45 26.06 -16.97
C ASP A 162 10.39 24.97 -17.17
N ARG A 163 9.58 25.11 -18.23
CA ARG A 163 8.56 24.13 -18.64
C ARG A 163 8.45 24.10 -20.15
N GLY A 164 8.22 22.92 -20.73
CA GLY A 164 8.08 22.80 -22.17
C GLY A 164 7.89 21.37 -22.66
N LYS A 165 7.86 21.23 -23.99
CA LYS A 165 7.79 19.95 -24.69
C LYS A 165 8.89 19.87 -25.73
N PHE A 166 9.34 18.66 -26.04
CA PHE A 166 10.24 18.35 -27.15
C PHE A 166 9.71 17.16 -27.94
N ALA A 167 10.16 17.06 -29.18
CA ALA A 167 9.87 15.97 -30.09
C ALA A 167 11.14 15.70 -30.90
N VAL A 168 11.63 14.46 -30.84
CA VAL A 168 12.85 14.02 -31.52
C VAL A 168 12.54 12.73 -32.25
N THR A 169 12.89 12.67 -33.53
CA THR A 169 12.80 11.46 -34.37
C THR A 169 14.19 10.86 -34.52
N SER A 170 14.29 9.53 -34.47
CA SER A 170 15.56 8.85 -34.76
C SER A 170 15.68 8.49 -36.24
N ASP A 171 16.84 8.78 -36.85
CA ASP A 171 17.13 8.43 -38.24
C ASP A 171 17.71 7.00 -38.38
N GLU A 172 18.34 6.49 -37.32
CA GLU A 172 18.99 5.17 -37.25
C GLU A 172 18.64 4.45 -35.93
N ASP A 173 18.93 3.16 -35.83
CA ASP A 173 18.84 2.44 -34.56
C ASP A 173 20.04 2.84 -33.68
N ASP A 174 19.81 3.64 -32.64
CA ASP A 174 20.88 4.13 -31.75
C ASP A 174 20.36 4.49 -30.34
N ILE A 175 21.29 4.76 -29.42
CA ILE A 175 21.01 5.13 -28.03
C ILE A 175 21.16 6.63 -27.87
N PHE A 176 20.06 7.29 -27.48
CA PHE A 176 20.02 8.71 -27.22
C PHE A 176 20.11 9.01 -25.73
N ASP A 177 20.99 9.94 -25.37
CA ASP A 177 21.16 10.47 -24.03
C ASP A 177 20.40 11.80 -23.90
N PHE A 178 19.36 11.81 -23.06
CA PHE A 178 18.60 13.00 -22.66
C PHE A 178 19.22 13.59 -21.38
N CYS A 179 20.13 14.56 -21.54
CA CYS A 179 20.90 15.13 -20.46
C CYS A 179 20.35 16.49 -19.99
N PHE A 180 20.08 16.61 -18.70
CA PHE A 180 19.81 17.87 -18.01
C PHE A 180 21.09 18.34 -17.32
N VAL A 181 21.57 19.52 -17.67
CA VAL A 181 22.81 20.10 -17.14
C VAL A 181 22.49 21.37 -16.38
N SER A 182 22.81 21.38 -15.10
CA SER A 182 22.55 22.53 -14.25
C SER A 182 23.79 23.38 -14.04
N TYR A 183 23.63 24.70 -14.13
CA TYR A 183 24.69 25.70 -13.93
C TYR A 183 24.27 26.67 -12.84
N LEU A 184 25.16 26.93 -11.89
CA LEU A 184 24.96 27.97 -10.88
C LEU A 184 25.39 29.32 -11.44
N GLN A 185 24.54 30.34 -11.33
CA GLN A 185 24.90 31.68 -11.80
C GLN A 185 25.94 32.33 -10.89
N THR A 186 26.81 33.14 -11.49
CA THR A 186 27.95 33.81 -10.85
C THR A 186 27.48 34.64 -9.65
N GLY A 187 27.82 34.22 -8.43
CA GLY A 187 27.51 34.95 -7.19
C GLY A 187 26.87 34.12 -6.07
N HIS A 188 26.33 32.94 -6.36
CA HIS A 188 25.87 31.98 -5.35
C HIS A 188 26.87 30.82 -5.27
N GLN A 189 27.29 30.42 -4.06
CA GLN A 189 28.20 29.27 -3.85
C GLN A 189 27.45 27.95 -3.61
N THR A 190 26.20 28.06 -3.16
CA THR A 190 25.33 26.91 -2.85
C THR A 190 23.94 27.22 -3.37
N GLY A 191 23.48 26.42 -4.34
CA GLY A 191 22.09 26.46 -4.81
C GLY A 191 21.27 25.33 -4.17
N PRO A 192 19.96 25.51 -3.98
CA PRO A 192 19.10 24.39 -3.59
C PRO A 192 19.14 23.30 -4.65
N GLU A 193 19.01 22.04 -4.24
CA GLU A 193 18.72 20.96 -5.18
C GLU A 193 17.34 21.18 -5.79
N ARG A 194 17.21 20.91 -7.09
CA ARG A 194 15.95 21.11 -7.82
C ARG A 194 15.44 19.80 -8.39
N GLU A 195 14.14 19.66 -8.47
CA GLU A 195 13.48 18.48 -9.02
C GLU A 195 13.17 18.70 -10.50
N VAL A 196 13.43 17.68 -11.31
CA VAL A 196 13.07 17.62 -12.73
C VAL A 196 12.00 16.55 -12.89
N HIS A 197 10.85 16.96 -13.41
CA HIS A 197 9.77 16.08 -13.81
C HIS A 197 9.81 15.89 -15.33
N LEU A 198 9.97 14.63 -15.76
CA LEU A 198 10.05 14.26 -17.17
C LEU A 198 9.01 13.19 -17.50
N GLU A 199 8.19 13.46 -18.50
CA GLU A 199 7.26 12.51 -19.10
C GLU A 199 7.68 12.27 -20.55
N MET A 200 7.88 11.02 -20.95
CA MET A 200 8.28 10.67 -22.32
C MET A 200 7.29 9.64 -22.89
N LYS A 201 6.98 9.80 -24.18
CA LYS A 201 6.09 8.94 -24.95
C LYS A 201 6.76 8.57 -26.28
N HIS A 202 6.88 7.26 -26.50
CA HIS A 202 7.26 6.71 -27.79
C HIS A 202 6.02 6.70 -28.69
N GLY A 203 6.03 7.51 -29.74
CA GLY A 203 5.02 7.51 -30.78
C GLY A 203 5.14 6.22 -31.56
N VAL A 204 4.10 5.38 -31.49
CA VAL A 204 3.93 4.25 -32.40
C VAL A 204 3.00 4.72 -33.51
N GLU A 205 3.53 5.09 -34.67
CA GLU A 205 2.77 5.06 -35.92
C GLU A 205 3.31 3.91 -36.78
N ALA A 206 2.71 2.74 -36.59
CA ALA A 206 2.54 1.70 -37.58
C ALA A 206 1.49 0.68 -37.08
#